data_AF-A0A372UEY1-F1
#
_entry.id   AF-A0A372UEY1-F1
#
_cell.length_a   1.000
_cell.length_b   1.000
_cell.length_c   1.000
_cell.angle_alpha   90.00
_cell.angle_beta   90.00
_cell.angle_gamma   90.00
#
_symmetry.space_group_name_H-M   'P 1'
#
loop_
_entity.id
_entity.type
_entity.pdbx_description
1 polymer ?
#
loop_
_entity_poly.entity_id
_entity_poly.type
_entity_poly.pdbx_seq_one_letter_code
_entity_poly.pdbx_strand_id
1 'polypeptide(L)'
;MSRKNYFYGERKKKCYFEGWYFKHENGSQTICFIPSFHINPRGEKSAILQVIANDHVWKIHYAPEQFYAAKGRLYCRIGRNVFSENGISIDIRTRELKMKGKLVYGKFSQLSGDIMGPFRWIPFMQCRHEIISMRHNVAGTLKINREQLHFGKGIGYIEKDRGTSFPDQYVWTQCSRGAGGRLHLMAAAATIPVGPFSFEGTIAEIWYGRRHYRLATYCGARVKERTEKRIVIEQKHIKFEAQLQQNHPQKLLAPQLGAMGRRIYEHAACTVRYRLFVDGDLLFDEICTPAGFEADIRE
;
A
#
# COMPACT_ATOMS: atom_id res chain seq x y z
N MET A 1 -8.39 -8.31 -25.32
CA MET A 1 -8.22 -7.86 -23.91
C MET A 1 -6.96 -8.49 -23.34
N SER A 2 -5.95 -7.69 -23.00
CA SER A 2 -4.74 -8.19 -22.31
C SER A 2 -5.13 -8.74 -20.93
N ARG A 3 -4.85 -10.01 -20.64
CA ARG A 3 -5.08 -10.61 -19.32
C ARG A 3 -4.24 -9.85 -18.27
N LYS A 4 -4.88 -9.35 -17.21
CA LYS A 4 -4.19 -8.69 -16.10
C LYS A 4 -3.25 -9.70 -15.44
N ASN A 5 -1.96 -9.40 -15.44
CA ASN A 5 -0.95 -10.20 -14.75
C ASN A 5 -0.81 -9.72 -13.30
N TYR A 6 -0.71 -10.64 -12.36
CA TYR A 6 -0.58 -10.38 -10.93
C TYR A 6 0.83 -10.63 -10.41
N PHE A 7 1.65 -11.43 -11.10
CA PHE A 7 3.05 -11.68 -10.78
C PHE A 7 3.95 -11.52 -12.01
N TYR A 8 5.04 -10.78 -11.86
CA TYR A 8 6.00 -10.43 -12.93
C TYR A 8 7.44 -10.91 -12.63
N GLY A 9 7.69 -11.46 -11.44
CA GLY A 9 9.01 -11.86 -10.99
C GLY A 9 9.60 -13.14 -11.59
N GLU A 10 8.79 -14.00 -12.21
CA GLU A 10 9.23 -15.34 -12.65
C GLU A 10 10.48 -15.33 -13.56
N ARG A 11 10.55 -14.37 -14.49
CA ARG A 11 11.66 -14.25 -15.46
C ARG A 11 12.76 -13.28 -15.02
N LYS A 12 12.65 -12.70 -13.82
CA LYS A 12 13.61 -11.71 -13.31
C LYS A 12 14.83 -12.44 -12.73
N LYS A 13 16.01 -11.86 -12.93
CA LYS A 13 17.29 -12.48 -12.56
C LYS A 13 18.09 -11.71 -11.50
N LYS A 14 17.87 -10.41 -11.36
CA LYS A 14 18.56 -9.53 -10.39
C LYS A 14 17.80 -8.23 -10.20
N CYS A 15 18.09 -7.52 -9.12
CA CYS A 15 17.53 -6.20 -8.78
C CYS A 15 16.01 -6.13 -8.97
N TYR A 16 15.28 -7.02 -8.33
CA TYR A 16 13.83 -7.09 -8.47
C TYR A 16 13.15 -7.23 -7.13
N PHE A 17 12.02 -6.55 -6.97
CA PHE A 17 11.07 -6.83 -5.90
C PHE A 17 9.65 -6.84 -6.45
N GLU A 18 8.78 -7.57 -5.78
CA GLU A 18 7.34 -7.53 -5.98
C GLU A 18 6.64 -7.89 -4.67
N GLY A 19 5.77 -7.02 -4.20
CA GLY A 19 5.05 -7.17 -2.94
C GLY A 19 3.62 -6.68 -3.04
N TRP A 20 2.77 -7.20 -2.16
CA TRP A 20 1.37 -6.82 -2.05
C TRP A 20 1.10 -6.35 -0.64
N TYR A 21 0.50 -5.19 -0.48
CA TYR A 21 0.10 -4.66 0.82
C TYR A 21 -1.38 -4.95 1.05
N PHE A 22 -1.67 -5.86 1.99
CA PHE A 22 -3.02 -6.16 2.43
C PHE A 22 -3.26 -5.49 3.77
N LYS A 23 -4.12 -4.47 3.82
CA LYS A 23 -4.52 -3.80 5.06
C LYS A 23 -5.92 -4.22 5.46
N HIS A 24 -6.10 -4.50 6.75
CA HIS A 24 -7.38 -4.84 7.36
C HIS A 24 -7.62 -3.97 8.57
N GLU A 25 -8.83 -3.41 8.66
CA GLU A 25 -9.26 -2.56 9.76
C GLU A 25 -10.59 -3.08 10.32
N ASN A 26 -10.76 -3.08 11.64
CA ASN A 26 -12.04 -3.38 12.30
C ASN A 26 -12.63 -2.19 13.08
N GLY A 27 -12.03 -1.00 12.93
CA GLY A 27 -12.43 0.24 13.62
C GLY A 27 -11.58 0.57 14.85
N SER A 28 -11.05 -0.45 15.54
CA SER A 28 -10.13 -0.27 16.69
C SER A 28 -8.71 -0.75 16.41
N GLN A 29 -8.57 -1.71 15.49
CA GLN A 29 -7.32 -2.39 15.20
C GLN A 29 -7.06 -2.38 13.71
N THR A 30 -5.79 -2.17 13.37
CA THR A 30 -5.26 -2.32 12.03
C THR A 30 -4.26 -3.46 12.03
N ILE A 31 -4.36 -4.31 11.02
CA ILE A 31 -3.32 -5.28 10.70
C ILE A 31 -3.01 -5.24 9.21
N CYS A 32 -1.72 -5.22 8.88
CA CYS A 32 -1.26 -5.31 7.50
C CYS A 32 -0.39 -6.53 7.30
N PHE A 33 -0.48 -7.13 6.13
CA PHE A 33 0.39 -8.20 5.68
C PHE A 33 1.02 -7.82 4.34
N ILE A 34 2.33 -7.96 4.27
CA ILE A 34 3.12 -7.64 3.07
C ILE A 34 3.94 -8.88 2.67
N PRO A 35 3.32 -9.87 2.01
CA PRO A 35 4.09 -10.90 1.32
C PRO A 35 4.86 -10.27 0.16
N SER A 36 6.15 -10.59 0.06
CA SER A 36 7.03 -10.02 -0.95
C SER A 36 8.10 -11.00 -1.41
N PHE A 37 8.50 -10.87 -2.68
CA PHE A 37 9.55 -11.62 -3.33
C PHE A 37 10.62 -10.66 -3.84
N HIS A 38 11.88 -11.04 -3.61
CA HIS A 38 13.04 -10.18 -3.80
C HIS A 38 14.14 -10.95 -4.53
N ILE A 39 14.88 -10.25 -5.39
CA ILE A 39 16.09 -10.73 -6.03
C ILE A 39 17.13 -9.61 -5.92
N ASN A 40 18.21 -9.86 -5.20
CA ASN A 40 19.24 -8.85 -4.99
C ASN A 40 20.16 -8.68 -6.24
N PRO A 41 21.15 -7.77 -6.20
CA PRO A 41 22.06 -7.57 -7.34
C PRO A 41 22.91 -8.79 -7.72
N ARG A 42 23.19 -9.68 -6.76
CA ARG A 42 23.90 -10.96 -6.98
C ARG A 42 23.00 -12.05 -7.56
N GLY A 43 21.70 -11.80 -7.69
CA GLY A 43 20.72 -12.78 -8.18
C GLY A 43 20.19 -13.71 -7.09
N GLU A 44 20.55 -13.49 -5.83
CA GLU A 44 20.04 -14.26 -4.70
C GLU A 44 18.58 -13.89 -4.46
N LYS A 45 17.72 -14.92 -4.44
CA LYS A 45 16.28 -14.77 -4.20
C LYS A 45 16.01 -14.79 -2.71
N SER A 46 15.00 -14.05 -2.27
CA SER A 46 14.46 -14.16 -0.91
C SER A 46 12.96 -13.87 -0.90
N ALA A 47 12.27 -14.43 0.09
CA ALA A 47 10.85 -14.18 0.33
C ALA A 47 10.66 -13.68 1.75
N ILE A 48 9.86 -12.63 1.91
CA ILE A 48 9.65 -11.97 3.20
C ILE A 48 8.16 -11.74 3.39
N LEU A 49 7.66 -12.04 4.58
CA LEU A 49 6.35 -11.60 5.05
C LEU A 49 6.57 -10.56 6.15
N GLN A 50 6.24 -9.30 5.88
CA GLN A 50 6.07 -8.30 6.94
C GLN A 50 4.65 -8.34 7.47
N VAL A 51 4.50 -8.28 8.78
CA VAL A 51 3.21 -8.18 9.47
C VAL A 51 3.26 -6.93 10.33
N ILE A 52 2.30 -6.03 10.16
CA ILE A 52 2.23 -4.76 10.87
C ILE A 52 0.97 -4.77 11.71
N ALA A 53 1.10 -4.58 13.02
CA ALA A 53 -0.01 -4.27 13.92
C ALA A 53 0.12 -2.81 14.38
N ASN A 54 -0.84 -2.33 15.19
CA ASN A 54 -0.86 -0.96 15.70
C ASN A 54 0.47 -0.52 16.33
N ASP A 55 1.11 -1.41 17.09
CA ASP A 55 2.25 -1.11 17.95
C ASP A 55 3.52 -1.92 17.62
N HIS A 56 3.47 -2.83 16.64
CA HIS A 56 4.58 -3.73 16.36
C HIS A 56 4.68 -4.14 14.89
N VAL A 57 5.90 -4.44 14.45
CA VAL A 57 6.21 -4.98 13.13
C VAL A 57 6.99 -6.27 13.28
N TRP A 58 6.48 -7.35 12.70
CA TRP A 58 7.24 -8.60 12.54
C TRP A 58 7.73 -8.76 11.11
N LYS A 59 8.94 -9.27 10.98
CA LYS A 59 9.52 -9.64 9.68
C LYS A 59 9.88 -11.12 9.72
N ILE A 60 9.22 -11.91 8.87
CA ILE A 60 9.50 -13.34 8.76
C ILE A 60 10.16 -13.61 7.42
N HIS A 61 11.36 -14.19 7.48
CA HIS A 61 12.10 -14.66 6.31
C HIS A 61 11.67 -16.08 5.96
N TYR A 62 11.49 -16.33 4.67
CA TYR A 62 11.21 -17.65 4.11
C TYR A 62 12.20 -17.97 3.01
N ALA A 63 12.48 -19.26 2.83
CA ALA A 63 13.24 -19.71 1.69
C ALA A 63 12.47 -19.41 0.38
N PRO A 64 13.14 -19.04 -0.72
CA PRO A 64 12.48 -18.69 -1.99
C PRO A 64 11.50 -19.75 -2.50
N GLU A 65 11.77 -21.02 -2.24
CA GLU A 65 10.97 -22.18 -2.66
C GLU A 65 9.62 -22.24 -1.92
N GLN A 66 9.53 -21.59 -0.75
CA GLN A 66 8.30 -21.48 0.02
C GLN A 66 7.39 -20.37 -0.50
N PHE A 67 7.85 -19.56 -1.46
CA PHE A 67 7.08 -18.50 -2.10
C PHE A 67 6.53 -18.97 -3.44
N TYR A 68 5.27 -18.63 -3.70
CA TYR A 68 4.62 -18.79 -4.99
C TYR A 68 3.63 -17.66 -5.21
N ALA A 69 3.58 -17.10 -6.41
CA ALA A 69 2.55 -16.16 -6.82
C ALA A 69 2.00 -16.50 -8.21
N ALA A 70 0.68 -16.48 -8.34
CA ALA A 70 0.01 -16.76 -9.60
C ALA A 70 0.11 -15.56 -10.55
N LYS A 71 0.26 -15.83 -11.84
CA LYS A 71 0.24 -14.78 -12.87
C LYS A 71 -1.16 -14.29 -13.20
N GLY A 72 -2.14 -15.17 -13.31
CA GLY A 72 -3.47 -14.84 -13.86
C GLY A 72 -4.50 -14.34 -12.84
N ARG A 73 -4.20 -14.37 -11.54
CA ARG A 73 -5.12 -13.98 -10.46
C ARG A 73 -4.37 -13.49 -9.23
N LEU A 74 -5.06 -12.83 -8.31
CA LEU A 74 -4.47 -12.47 -7.03
C LEU A 74 -4.30 -13.73 -6.19
N TYR A 75 -3.12 -14.32 -6.22
CA TYR A 75 -2.81 -15.45 -5.35
C TYR A 75 -1.33 -15.45 -5.01
N CYS A 76 -1.02 -15.39 -3.72
CA CYS A 76 0.32 -15.52 -3.19
C CYS A 76 0.31 -16.51 -2.03
N ARG A 77 1.29 -17.42 -2.02
CA ARG A 77 1.58 -18.33 -0.91
C ARG A 77 3.00 -18.07 -0.44
N ILE A 78 3.18 -17.89 0.86
CA ILE A 78 4.50 -17.76 1.49
C ILE A 78 4.52 -18.59 2.78
N GLY A 79 5.34 -19.65 2.78
CA GLY A 79 5.26 -20.68 3.81
C GLY A 79 3.87 -21.34 3.82
N ARG A 80 3.20 -21.28 4.98
CA ARG A 80 1.82 -21.79 5.19
C ARG A 80 0.74 -20.72 5.05
N ASN A 81 1.13 -19.50 4.69
CA ASN A 81 0.22 -18.37 4.56
C ASN A 81 -0.26 -18.25 3.12
N VAL A 82 -1.53 -17.93 2.93
CA VAL A 82 -2.18 -17.75 1.62
C VAL A 82 -2.88 -16.41 1.59
N PHE A 83 -2.70 -15.69 0.48
CA PHE A 83 -3.30 -14.40 0.17
C PHE A 83 -4.00 -14.50 -1.19
N SER A 84 -5.27 -14.10 -1.27
CA SER A 84 -6.05 -14.23 -2.50
C SER A 84 -7.15 -13.18 -2.65
N GLU A 85 -7.82 -13.16 -3.82
CA GLU A 85 -9.04 -12.35 -4.01
C GLU A 85 -10.17 -12.68 -3.02
N ASN A 86 -10.23 -13.91 -2.51
CA ASN A 86 -11.31 -14.38 -1.62
C ASN A 86 -10.99 -14.18 -0.13
N GLY A 87 -9.76 -13.77 0.21
CA GLY A 87 -9.34 -13.69 1.60
C GLY A 87 -7.89 -14.10 1.85
N ILE A 88 -7.55 -14.17 3.14
CA ILE A 88 -6.28 -14.66 3.65
C ILE A 88 -6.46 -15.83 4.60
N SER A 89 -5.45 -16.71 4.63
CA SER A 89 -5.27 -17.75 5.64
C SER A 89 -3.86 -17.64 6.18
N ILE A 90 -3.75 -17.42 7.49
CA ILE A 90 -2.49 -17.17 8.19
C ILE A 90 -2.19 -18.35 9.13
N ASP A 91 -0.96 -18.87 9.08
CA ASP A 91 -0.38 -19.81 10.05
C ASP A 91 1.13 -19.50 10.16
N ILE A 92 1.44 -18.57 11.06
CA ILE A 92 2.81 -18.13 11.38
C ILE A 92 3.17 -18.71 12.74
N ARG A 93 4.34 -19.34 12.81
CA ARG A 93 4.90 -19.87 14.06
C ARG A 93 6.38 -19.56 14.10
N THR A 94 6.72 -18.46 14.78
CA THR A 94 8.10 -18.10 15.12
C THR A 94 8.24 -18.03 16.64
N ARG A 95 9.46 -17.77 17.12
CA ARG A 95 9.72 -17.51 18.54
C ARG A 95 8.96 -16.29 19.06
N GLU A 96 8.83 -15.26 18.22
CA GLU A 96 8.29 -13.94 18.57
C GLU A 96 6.81 -13.76 18.18
N LEU A 97 6.32 -14.53 17.21
CA LEU A 97 4.97 -14.40 16.68
C LEU A 97 4.31 -15.76 16.46
N LYS A 98 3.19 -15.98 17.14
CA LYS A 98 2.24 -17.06 16.83
C LYS A 98 0.97 -16.44 16.28
N MET A 99 0.71 -16.60 14.99
CA MET A 99 -0.49 -16.06 14.37
C MET A 99 -1.24 -17.12 13.60
N LYS A 100 -2.55 -17.25 13.82
CA LYS A 100 -3.39 -18.20 13.08
C LYS A 100 -4.79 -17.67 12.86
N GLY A 101 -5.33 -17.84 11.66
CA GLY A 101 -6.72 -17.51 11.39
C GLY A 101 -7.00 -17.33 9.92
N LYS A 102 -8.23 -16.91 9.62
CA LYS A 102 -8.72 -16.69 8.26
C LYS A 102 -9.56 -15.42 8.23
N LEU A 103 -9.35 -14.61 7.19
CA LEU A 103 -10.22 -13.52 6.83
C LEU A 103 -10.77 -13.79 5.43
N VAL A 104 -12.07 -13.63 5.25
CA VAL A 104 -12.77 -13.78 3.98
C VAL A 104 -13.11 -12.38 3.47
N TYR A 105 -12.96 -12.18 2.17
CA TYR A 105 -13.22 -10.90 1.53
C TYR A 105 -14.56 -10.91 0.79
N GLY A 106 -15.27 -9.78 0.89
CA GLY A 106 -16.35 -9.45 -0.02
C GLY A 106 -15.82 -8.95 -1.36
N LYS A 107 -16.73 -8.56 -2.25
CA LYS A 107 -16.39 -8.03 -3.58
C LYS A 107 -15.43 -6.83 -3.48
N PHE A 108 -14.38 -6.86 -4.29
CA PHE A 108 -13.45 -5.75 -4.41
C PHE A 108 -14.10 -4.56 -5.11
N SER A 109 -13.87 -3.37 -4.55
CA SER A 109 -14.15 -2.11 -5.21
C SER A 109 -12.88 -1.66 -5.91
N GLN A 110 -12.87 -1.76 -7.24
CA GLN A 110 -11.70 -1.53 -8.07
C GLN A 110 -11.78 -0.17 -8.77
N LEU A 111 -10.62 0.38 -9.11
CA LEU A 111 -10.54 1.55 -9.97
C LEU A 111 -11.04 1.22 -11.37
N SER A 112 -11.66 2.20 -12.05
CA SER A 112 -12.06 2.09 -13.45
C SER A 112 -10.87 1.95 -14.42
N GLY A 113 -9.68 2.34 -13.97
CA GLY A 113 -8.42 2.27 -14.72
C GLY A 113 -7.22 2.23 -13.80
N ASP A 114 -6.07 1.87 -14.36
CA ASP A 114 -4.78 1.80 -13.68
C ASP A 114 -4.43 3.15 -13.02
N ILE A 115 -4.02 3.14 -11.75
CA ILE A 115 -3.71 4.37 -11.01
C ILE A 115 -2.54 5.14 -11.64
N MET A 116 -1.58 4.43 -12.25
CA MET A 116 -0.47 5.05 -12.97
C MET A 116 -0.85 5.52 -14.38
N GLY A 117 -2.06 5.22 -14.86
CA GLY A 117 -2.52 5.60 -16.19
C GLY A 117 -1.49 5.23 -17.28
N PRO A 118 -1.08 6.16 -18.16
CA PRO A 118 -0.07 5.89 -19.19
C PRO A 118 1.32 5.56 -18.64
N PHE A 119 1.66 5.97 -17.41
CA PHE A 119 2.99 5.75 -16.82
C PHE A 119 3.31 4.26 -16.59
N ARG A 120 2.30 3.39 -16.54
CA ARG A 120 2.48 1.93 -16.52
C ARG A 120 3.29 1.39 -17.69
N TRP A 121 3.35 2.12 -18.80
CA TRP A 121 4.04 1.73 -20.03
C TRP A 121 5.47 2.30 -20.14
N ILE A 122 5.82 3.28 -19.30
CA ILE A 122 7.16 3.90 -19.32
C ILE A 122 8.20 2.84 -18.93
N PRO A 123 9.17 2.49 -19.79
CA PRO A 123 10.16 1.46 -19.49
C PRO A 123 11.09 1.88 -18.34
N PHE A 124 11.73 0.90 -17.70
CA PHE A 124 12.76 1.11 -16.66
C PHE A 124 12.33 1.89 -15.42
N MET A 125 11.02 2.07 -15.21
CA MET A 125 10.49 2.68 -14.00
C MET A 125 10.91 1.87 -12.76
N GLN A 126 11.50 2.57 -11.79
CA GLN A 126 12.05 1.97 -10.57
C GLN A 126 10.99 1.22 -9.73
N CYS A 127 9.78 1.77 -9.67
CA CYS A 127 8.65 1.22 -8.91
C CYS A 127 7.37 1.44 -9.71
N ARG A 128 6.60 0.36 -9.88
CA ARG A 128 5.24 0.40 -10.41
C ARG A 128 4.28 0.11 -9.29
N HIS A 129 3.31 0.99 -9.16
CA HIS A 129 2.28 0.96 -8.14
C HIS A 129 0.93 0.57 -8.75
N GLU A 130 0.23 -0.36 -8.13
CA GLU A 130 -1.05 -0.87 -8.63
C GLU A 130 -2.07 -0.93 -7.47
N ILE A 131 -3.24 -0.31 -7.62
CA ILE A 131 -4.36 -0.51 -6.70
C ILE A 131 -5.16 -1.74 -7.13
N ILE A 132 -5.26 -2.72 -6.23
CA ILE A 132 -6.03 -3.94 -6.46
C ILE A 132 -7.47 -3.77 -5.96
N SER A 133 -7.64 -3.13 -4.80
CA SER A 133 -8.92 -2.85 -4.19
C SER A 133 -8.83 -1.59 -3.32
N MET A 134 -9.60 -0.55 -3.67
CA MET A 134 -9.78 0.63 -2.81
C MET A 134 -10.52 0.28 -1.51
N ARG A 135 -11.45 -0.68 -1.59
CA ARG A 135 -12.23 -1.14 -0.45
C ARG A 135 -12.89 -2.49 -0.71
N HIS A 136 -12.91 -3.35 0.30
CA HIS A 136 -13.77 -4.51 0.38
C HIS A 136 -14.19 -4.79 1.82
N ASN A 137 -15.28 -5.54 2.00
CA ASN A 137 -15.68 -6.04 3.31
C ASN A 137 -14.77 -7.20 3.72
N VAL A 138 -14.50 -7.31 5.02
CA VAL A 138 -13.66 -8.34 5.60
C VAL A 138 -14.43 -9.01 6.74
N ALA A 139 -14.44 -10.34 6.74
CA ALA A 139 -15.10 -11.17 7.75
C ALA A 139 -14.14 -12.22 8.30
N GLY A 140 -14.14 -12.48 9.61
CA GLY A 140 -13.38 -13.59 10.20
C GLY A 140 -12.59 -13.19 11.44
N THR A 141 -11.58 -14.00 11.77
CA THR A 141 -10.78 -13.81 12.98
C THR A 141 -9.32 -14.18 12.78
N LEU A 142 -8.45 -13.45 13.46
CA LEU A 142 -7.03 -13.76 13.58
C LEU A 142 -6.68 -13.88 15.06
N LYS A 143 -6.03 -14.97 15.45
CA LYS A 143 -5.41 -15.10 16.76
C LYS A 143 -3.96 -14.65 16.65
N ILE A 144 -3.56 -13.67 17.44
CA ILE A 144 -2.19 -13.13 17.52
C ILE A 144 -1.69 -13.37 18.93
N ASN A 145 -0.70 -14.24 19.07
CA ASN A 145 -0.20 -14.72 20.36
C ASN A 145 -1.36 -15.22 21.24
N ARG A 146 -1.72 -14.46 22.29
CA ARG A 146 -2.83 -14.78 23.20
C ARG A 146 -4.10 -14.00 22.89
N GLU A 147 -4.04 -12.99 22.04
CA GLU A 147 -5.14 -12.09 21.70
C GLU A 147 -5.89 -12.58 20.46
N GLN A 148 -7.17 -12.21 20.37
CA GLN A 148 -8.02 -12.52 19.21
C GLN A 148 -8.56 -11.23 18.61
N LEU A 149 -8.29 -11.03 17.33
CA LEU A 149 -8.87 -9.95 16.53
C LEU A 149 -10.10 -10.46 15.80
N HIS A 150 -11.19 -9.71 15.88
CA HIS A 150 -12.45 -10.01 15.21
C HIS A 150 -12.73 -8.98 14.12
N PHE A 151 -13.10 -9.46 12.92
CA PHE A 151 -13.44 -8.62 11.77
C PHE A 151 -14.91 -8.83 11.40
N GLY A 152 -15.87 -8.58 12.29
CA GLY A 152 -17.30 -8.80 11.97
C GLY A 152 -17.86 -7.81 10.92
N LYS A 153 -17.28 -6.61 10.86
CA LYS A 153 -17.60 -5.54 9.89
C LYS A 153 -16.32 -4.88 9.39
N GLY A 154 -15.28 -5.70 9.20
CA GLY A 154 -13.96 -5.23 8.82
C GLY A 154 -13.95 -4.62 7.42
N ILE A 155 -13.02 -3.71 7.19
CA ILE A 155 -12.75 -3.12 5.87
C ILE A 155 -11.32 -3.48 5.49
N GLY A 156 -11.11 -3.77 4.20
CA GLY A 156 -9.79 -4.02 3.67
C GLY A 156 -9.45 -3.15 2.46
N TYR A 157 -8.14 -2.94 2.29
CA TYR A 157 -7.50 -2.23 1.20
C TYR A 157 -6.34 -3.06 0.67
N ILE A 158 -6.13 -3.07 -0.65
CA ILE A 158 -5.05 -3.84 -1.29
C ILE A 158 -4.38 -3.03 -2.39
N GLU A 159 -3.07 -2.87 -2.25
CA GLU A 159 -2.18 -2.35 -3.28
C GLU A 159 -1.01 -3.28 -3.52
N LYS A 160 -0.22 -2.97 -4.54
CA LYS A 160 0.91 -3.78 -4.97
C LYS A 160 1.98 -2.89 -5.57
N ASP A 161 3.22 -3.19 -5.20
CA ASP A 161 4.41 -2.54 -5.74
C ASP A 161 5.36 -3.55 -6.35
N ARG A 162 6.00 -3.16 -7.46
CA ARG A 162 7.03 -3.96 -8.11
C ARG A 162 8.05 -3.12 -8.84
N GLY A 163 9.28 -3.62 -8.93
CA GLY A 163 10.32 -2.93 -9.69
C GLY A 163 11.70 -3.26 -9.17
N THR A 164 12.61 -2.29 -9.25
CA THR A 164 14.00 -2.40 -8.76
C THR A 164 14.16 -1.79 -7.38
N SER A 165 13.53 -0.64 -7.11
CA SER A 165 13.64 0.12 -5.86
C SER A 165 12.39 0.95 -5.61
N PHE A 166 12.10 1.24 -4.35
CA PHE A 166 11.19 2.35 -4.02
C PHE A 166 11.82 3.70 -4.40
N PRO A 167 11.01 4.75 -4.61
CA PRO A 167 11.51 6.07 -4.91
C PRO A 167 12.49 6.64 -3.87
N ASP A 168 13.43 7.46 -4.33
CA ASP A 168 14.41 8.10 -3.44
C ASP A 168 13.77 8.99 -2.39
N GLN A 169 12.66 9.66 -2.73
CA GLN A 169 11.84 10.38 -1.77
C GLN A 169 10.38 10.19 -2.12
N TYR A 170 9.53 9.94 -1.13
CA TYR A 170 8.10 9.83 -1.32
C TYR A 170 7.31 10.10 -0.05
N VAL A 171 6.04 10.43 -0.25
CA VAL A 171 5.01 10.43 0.77
C VAL A 171 3.86 9.61 0.23
N TRP A 172 3.29 8.76 1.08
CA TRP A 172 2.11 7.95 0.80
C TRP A 172 1.11 8.09 1.95
N THR A 173 -0.17 8.11 1.63
CA THR A 173 -1.23 8.09 2.63
C THR A 173 -2.45 7.35 2.11
N GLN A 174 -3.18 6.72 3.02
CA GLN A 174 -4.32 5.87 2.68
C GLN A 174 -5.35 5.91 3.80
N CYS A 175 -6.63 5.95 3.46
CA CYS A 175 -7.71 5.83 4.43
C CYS A 175 -8.79 4.89 3.88
N SER A 176 -9.11 3.85 4.65
CA SER A 176 -10.11 2.86 4.26
C SER A 176 -11.52 3.22 4.70
N ARG A 177 -11.69 4.17 5.64
CA ARG A 177 -13.02 4.52 6.19
C ARG A 177 -13.04 5.86 6.93
N GLY A 178 -13.10 6.98 6.21
CA GLY A 178 -13.36 8.31 6.77
C GLY A 178 -14.82 8.76 6.63
N ALA A 179 -15.18 9.90 7.24
CA ALA A 179 -16.48 10.56 7.03
C ALA A 179 -17.72 9.68 7.22
N GLY A 180 -17.72 8.85 8.28
CA GLY A 180 -18.79 7.87 8.52
C GLY A 180 -18.82 6.70 7.52
N GLY A 181 -17.70 6.44 6.83
CA GLY A 181 -17.60 5.42 5.78
C GLY A 181 -17.89 5.93 4.37
N ARG A 182 -17.97 7.24 4.17
CA ARG A 182 -18.13 7.86 2.85
C ARG A 182 -16.79 8.14 2.17
N LEU A 183 -15.69 8.22 2.93
CA LEU A 183 -14.37 8.55 2.42
C LEU A 183 -13.48 7.31 2.34
N HIS A 184 -12.97 7.03 1.14
CA HIS A 184 -11.91 6.05 0.87
C HIS A 184 -10.89 6.70 -0.03
N LEU A 185 -9.61 6.68 0.34
CA LEU A 185 -8.60 7.33 -0.48
C LEU A 185 -7.24 6.65 -0.40
N MET A 186 -6.46 6.88 -1.43
CA MET A 186 -5.01 6.73 -1.44
C MET A 186 -4.42 7.93 -2.17
N ALA A 187 -3.31 8.47 -1.67
CA ALA A 187 -2.53 9.48 -2.34
C ALA A 187 -1.03 9.21 -2.13
N ALA A 188 -0.24 9.44 -3.17
CA ALA A 188 1.21 9.44 -3.10
C ALA A 188 1.82 10.55 -3.94
N ALA A 189 2.97 11.04 -3.49
CA ALA A 189 3.87 11.89 -4.24
C ALA A 189 5.30 11.39 -4.09
N ALA A 190 6.02 11.28 -5.21
CA ALA A 190 7.34 10.68 -5.24
C ALA A 190 8.26 11.39 -6.23
N THR A 191 9.56 11.39 -5.95
CA THR A 191 10.60 11.77 -6.92
C THR A 191 10.90 10.57 -7.80
N ILE A 192 10.56 10.67 -9.10
CA ILE A 192 10.68 9.58 -10.07
C ILE A 192 11.87 9.88 -10.99
N PRO A 193 12.91 9.02 -11.01
CA PRO A 193 14.02 9.13 -11.94
C PRO A 193 13.57 8.71 -13.34
N VAL A 194 14.00 9.47 -14.34
CA VAL A 194 13.81 9.21 -15.77
C VAL A 194 15.14 9.49 -16.47
N GLY A 195 15.94 8.44 -16.64
CA GLY A 195 17.29 8.57 -17.18
C GLY A 195 18.16 9.47 -16.26
N PRO A 196 18.82 10.50 -16.80
CA PRO A 196 19.63 11.43 -16.00
C PRO A 196 18.80 12.50 -15.26
N PHE A 197 17.50 12.57 -15.52
CA PHE A 197 16.61 13.56 -14.92
C PHE A 197 15.72 12.92 -13.85
N SER A 198 15.06 13.75 -13.05
CA SER A 198 13.97 13.32 -12.20
C SER A 198 12.80 14.29 -12.31
N PHE A 199 11.61 13.82 -12.00
CA PHE A 199 10.43 14.67 -11.87
C PHE A 199 9.63 14.28 -10.63
N GLU A 200 8.85 15.23 -10.11
CA GLU A 200 7.93 14.96 -9.03
C GLU A 200 6.60 14.44 -9.59
N GLY A 201 6.35 13.15 -9.34
CA GLY A 201 5.13 12.46 -9.73
C GLY A 201 4.14 12.37 -8.58
N THR A 202 2.85 12.42 -8.89
CA THR A 202 1.78 12.22 -7.93
C THR A 202 0.62 11.44 -8.53
N ILE A 203 -0.01 10.64 -7.68
CA ILE A 203 -1.24 9.91 -7.93
C ILE A 203 -2.10 9.98 -6.68
N ALA A 204 -3.39 10.27 -6.84
CA ALA A 204 -4.38 10.19 -5.79
C ALA A 204 -5.71 9.73 -6.37
N GLU A 205 -6.35 8.81 -5.65
CA GLU A 205 -7.73 8.43 -5.86
C GLU A 205 -8.51 8.70 -4.59
N ILE A 206 -9.54 9.54 -4.68
CA ILE A 206 -10.38 9.93 -3.54
C ILE A 206 -11.82 9.61 -3.88
N TRP A 207 -12.43 8.68 -3.14
CA TRP A 207 -13.85 8.37 -3.23
C TRP A 207 -14.55 9.02 -2.05
N TYR A 208 -15.43 9.97 -2.33
CA TYR A 208 -16.24 10.66 -1.33
C TYR A 208 -17.72 10.54 -1.67
N GLY A 209 -18.44 9.72 -0.90
CA GLY A 209 -19.83 9.37 -1.18
C GLY A 209 -19.95 8.65 -2.53
N ARG A 210 -20.58 9.31 -3.51
CA ARG A 210 -20.76 8.78 -4.88
C ARG A 210 -19.80 9.39 -5.90
N ARG A 211 -18.95 10.34 -5.47
CA ARG A 211 -18.04 11.07 -6.36
C ARG A 211 -16.63 10.53 -6.22
N HIS A 212 -15.96 10.34 -7.35
CA HIS A 212 -14.57 9.89 -7.40
C HIS A 212 -13.72 10.99 -8.02
N TYR A 213 -12.61 11.31 -7.36
CA TYR A 213 -11.67 12.33 -7.78
C TYR A 213 -10.31 11.68 -8.02
N ARG A 214 -9.81 11.83 -9.25
CA ARG A 214 -8.47 11.39 -9.63
C ARG A 214 -7.57 12.60 -9.85
N LEU A 215 -6.52 12.69 -9.05
CA LEU A 215 -5.44 13.66 -9.25
C LEU A 215 -4.21 12.88 -9.65
N ALA A 216 -3.67 13.13 -10.84
CA ALA A 216 -2.47 12.44 -11.29
C ALA A 216 -1.61 13.34 -12.16
N THR A 217 -0.29 13.18 -12.12
CA THR A 217 0.63 13.99 -12.95
C THR A 217 0.27 13.90 -14.43
N TYR A 218 -0.13 12.72 -14.92
CA TYR A 218 -0.56 12.54 -16.31
C TYR A 218 -1.93 13.18 -16.62
N CYS A 219 -2.66 13.65 -15.62
CA CYS A 219 -3.87 14.47 -15.73
C CYS A 219 -3.62 15.95 -15.42
N GLY A 220 -2.35 16.35 -15.25
CA GLY A 220 -1.94 17.72 -14.96
C GLY A 220 -1.86 18.06 -13.47
N ALA A 221 -1.94 17.09 -12.56
CA ALA A 221 -1.74 17.33 -11.14
C ALA A 221 -0.30 17.73 -10.83
N ARG A 222 -0.13 18.60 -9.84
CA ARG A 222 1.16 19.06 -9.33
C ARG A 222 1.17 18.97 -7.81
N VAL A 223 2.29 18.55 -7.26
CA VAL A 223 2.53 18.62 -5.83
C VAL A 223 2.92 20.06 -5.49
N LYS A 224 2.23 20.64 -4.52
CA LYS A 224 2.50 22.01 -4.03
C LYS A 224 3.32 22.01 -2.76
N GLU A 225 3.15 20.96 -1.96
CA GLU A 225 3.87 20.78 -0.71
C GLU A 225 4.02 19.28 -0.45
N ARG A 226 5.21 18.89 -0.01
CA ARG A 226 5.53 17.54 0.40
C ARG A 226 6.55 17.60 1.53
N THR A 227 6.13 17.14 2.70
CA THR A 227 6.93 17.06 3.92
C THR A 227 6.66 15.73 4.62
N GLU A 228 7.41 15.42 5.67
CA GLU A 228 7.24 14.16 6.40
C GLU A 228 5.86 14.03 7.05
N LYS A 229 5.10 15.12 7.12
CA LYS A 229 3.80 15.18 7.80
C LYS A 229 2.70 15.69 6.89
N ARG A 230 2.99 16.12 5.66
CA ARG A 230 1.99 16.77 4.80
C ARG A 230 2.21 16.51 3.33
N ILE A 231 1.11 16.38 2.60
CA ILE A 231 1.07 16.39 1.14
C ILE A 231 -0.06 17.31 0.68
N VAL A 232 0.25 18.19 -0.29
CA VAL A 232 -0.73 19.05 -0.98
C VAL A 232 -0.60 18.82 -2.47
N ILE A 233 -1.70 18.44 -3.11
CA ILE A 233 -1.78 18.18 -4.55
C ILE A 233 -2.85 19.08 -5.16
N GLU A 234 -2.52 19.73 -6.27
CA GLU A 234 -3.47 20.54 -7.03
C GLU A 234 -3.60 20.03 -8.47
N GLN A 235 -4.83 19.98 -8.96
CA GLN A 235 -5.14 19.66 -10.35
C GLN A 235 -6.32 20.52 -10.82
N LYS A 236 -6.04 21.53 -11.66
CA LYS A 236 -7.03 22.50 -12.14
C LYS A 236 -7.73 23.19 -10.94
N HIS A 237 -9.04 23.04 -10.80
CA HIS A 237 -9.85 23.61 -9.73
C HIS A 237 -9.94 22.72 -8.47
N ILE A 238 -9.20 21.61 -8.42
CA ILE A 238 -9.22 20.65 -7.31
C ILE A 238 -7.93 20.79 -6.50
N LYS A 239 -8.06 20.91 -5.18
CA LYS A 239 -6.95 20.87 -4.23
C LYS A 239 -7.19 19.80 -3.18
N PHE A 240 -6.25 18.88 -3.03
CA PHE A 240 -6.24 17.86 -1.99
C PHE A 240 -5.14 18.15 -0.97
N GLU A 241 -5.45 17.98 0.31
CA GLU A 241 -4.47 18.06 1.38
C GLU A 241 -4.60 16.86 2.31
N ALA A 242 -3.47 16.29 2.72
CA ALA A 242 -3.39 15.37 3.85
C ALA A 242 -2.34 15.86 4.84
N GLN A 243 -2.71 15.89 6.12
CA GLN A 243 -1.86 16.35 7.21
C GLN A 243 -1.88 15.32 8.34
N LEU A 244 -0.71 14.74 8.63
CA LEU A 244 -0.49 13.91 9.79
C LEU A 244 -0.65 14.75 11.08
N GLN A 245 -1.52 14.32 12.00
CA GLN A 245 -1.81 15.05 13.25
C GLN A 245 -1.21 14.38 14.49
N GLN A 246 -1.36 13.06 14.61
CA GLN A 246 -0.84 12.28 15.74
C GLN A 246 -0.14 11.04 15.23
N ASN A 247 0.97 10.67 15.87
CA ASN A 247 1.87 9.61 15.43
C ASN A 247 2.01 8.49 16.47
N HIS A 248 2.03 7.26 15.96
CA HIS A 248 2.62 6.10 16.63
C HIS A 248 3.58 5.45 15.61
N PRO A 249 4.85 5.86 15.55
CA PRO A 249 5.78 5.41 14.49
C PRO A 249 6.10 3.92 14.58
N GLN A 250 5.95 3.22 13.45
CA GLN A 250 6.48 1.88 13.25
C GLN A 250 7.60 1.91 12.21
N LYS A 251 8.69 1.17 12.45
CA LYS A 251 9.83 1.10 11.51
C LYS A 251 9.63 -0.05 10.55
N LEU A 252 9.70 0.22 9.24
CA LEU A 252 9.66 -0.78 8.18
C LEU A 252 10.93 -0.81 7.35
N LEU A 253 11.02 -1.83 6.51
CA LEU A 253 12.04 -1.96 5.48
C LEU A 253 11.43 -1.71 4.11
N ALA A 254 12.14 -0.96 3.27
CA ALA A 254 11.82 -0.72 1.86
C ALA A 254 12.90 -1.35 0.96
N PRO A 255 12.52 -1.77 -0.26
CA PRO A 255 13.45 -2.34 -1.22
C PRO A 255 14.36 -1.26 -1.82
N GLN A 256 15.65 -1.55 -1.87
CA GLN A 256 16.68 -0.81 -2.58
C GLN A 256 17.46 -1.82 -3.43
N LEU A 257 17.38 -1.69 -4.76
CA LEU A 257 17.98 -2.61 -5.73
C LEU A 257 17.57 -4.08 -5.49
N GLY A 258 16.30 -4.30 -5.14
CA GLY A 258 15.73 -5.61 -4.82
C GLY A 258 16.20 -6.21 -3.48
N ALA A 259 17.01 -5.49 -2.69
CA ALA A 259 17.37 -5.88 -1.33
C ALA A 259 16.55 -5.08 -0.30
N MET A 260 16.13 -5.72 0.79
CA MET A 260 15.39 -5.06 1.88
C MET A 260 16.32 -4.41 2.89
N GLY A 261 17.06 -3.39 2.46
CA GLY A 261 18.11 -2.72 3.24
C GLY A 261 17.77 -1.32 3.76
N ARG A 262 16.83 -0.61 3.12
CA ARG A 262 16.46 0.76 3.48
C ARG A 262 15.41 0.73 4.60
N ARG A 263 15.57 1.56 5.63
CA ARG A 263 14.56 1.74 6.69
C ARG A 263 13.66 2.92 6.37
N ILE A 264 12.36 2.73 6.50
CA ILE A 264 11.30 3.72 6.25
C ILE A 264 10.38 3.77 7.48
N TYR A 265 9.75 4.91 7.73
CA TYR A 265 8.76 5.05 8.80
C TYR A 265 7.36 4.94 8.19
N GLU A 266 6.66 3.84 8.46
CA GLU A 266 5.25 3.67 8.09
C GLU A 266 4.37 3.79 9.35
N HIS A 267 3.28 4.52 9.21
CA HIS A 267 2.20 4.55 10.18
C HIS A 267 0.98 3.84 9.59
N ALA A 268 0.87 2.52 9.76
CA ALA A 268 -0.30 1.77 9.29
C ALA A 268 -1.62 2.22 9.97
N ALA A 269 -1.50 2.74 11.20
CA ALA A 269 -2.59 3.32 11.99
C ALA A 269 -2.15 4.61 12.68
N CYS A 270 -2.52 5.75 12.10
CA CYS A 270 -2.33 7.08 12.67
C CYS A 270 -3.57 7.96 12.45
N THR A 271 -3.49 9.20 12.93
CA THR A 271 -4.54 10.21 12.74
C THR A 271 -4.10 11.19 11.66
N VAL A 272 -4.84 11.23 10.55
CA VAL A 272 -4.58 12.13 9.41
C VAL A 272 -5.82 12.97 9.15
N ARG A 273 -5.64 14.28 9.01
CA ARG A 273 -6.68 15.21 8.53
C ARG A 273 -6.60 15.31 7.03
N TYR A 274 -7.69 14.99 6.35
CA TYR A 274 -7.84 15.09 4.91
C TYR A 274 -8.78 16.23 4.55
N ARG A 275 -8.39 17.03 3.57
CA ARG A 275 -9.23 18.09 3.01
C ARG A 275 -9.26 17.99 1.50
N LEU A 276 -10.43 18.22 0.92
CA LEU A 276 -10.60 18.34 -0.52
C LEU A 276 -11.38 19.61 -0.82
N PHE A 277 -10.84 20.42 -1.71
CA PHE A 277 -11.48 21.62 -2.23
C PHE A 277 -11.75 21.42 -3.73
N VAL A 278 -12.90 21.90 -4.18
CA VAL A 278 -13.34 21.86 -5.58
C VAL A 278 -13.92 23.24 -5.92
N ASP A 279 -13.38 23.91 -6.92
CA ASP A 279 -13.78 25.27 -7.31
C ASP A 279 -13.64 26.31 -6.19
N GLY A 280 -12.67 26.08 -5.28
CA GLY A 280 -12.43 26.91 -4.10
C GLY A 280 -13.27 26.53 -2.87
N ASP A 281 -14.37 25.78 -3.05
CA ASP A 281 -15.24 25.35 -1.97
C ASP A 281 -14.67 24.12 -1.24
N LEU A 282 -14.75 24.13 0.09
CA LEU A 282 -14.38 22.99 0.92
C LEU A 282 -15.43 21.88 0.79
N LEU A 283 -15.08 20.80 0.09
CA LEU A 283 -15.97 19.66 -0.11
C LEU A 283 -16.03 18.76 1.12
N PHE A 284 -14.89 18.52 1.77
CA PHE A 284 -14.83 17.85 3.07
C PHE A 284 -13.56 18.22 3.84
N ASP A 285 -13.65 18.11 5.16
CA ASP A 285 -12.55 18.22 6.11
C ASP A 285 -12.73 17.16 7.19
N GLU A 286 -11.93 16.10 7.11
CA GLU A 286 -12.18 14.85 7.84
C GLU A 286 -10.92 14.39 8.55
N ILE A 287 -11.02 14.23 9.88
CA ILE A 287 -9.98 13.58 10.68
C ILE A 287 -10.26 12.08 10.68
N CYS A 288 -9.34 11.31 10.11
CA CYS A 288 -9.49 9.88 9.94
C CYS A 288 -8.55 9.11 10.87
N THR A 289 -9.12 8.13 11.58
CA THR A 289 -8.39 7.17 12.40
C THR A 289 -9.09 5.80 12.34
N PRO A 290 -8.36 4.69 12.07
CA PRO A 290 -6.96 4.65 11.66
C PRO A 290 -6.78 5.07 10.18
N ALA A 291 -5.74 5.83 9.89
CA ALA A 291 -5.24 6.11 8.55
C ALA A 291 -3.80 5.62 8.38
N GLY A 292 -3.41 5.36 7.13
CA GLY A 292 -2.05 5.08 6.69
C GLY A 292 -1.31 6.38 6.36
N PHE A 293 -0.09 6.54 6.85
CA PHE A 293 0.80 7.62 6.41
C PHE A 293 2.25 7.15 6.43
N GLU A 294 2.99 7.39 5.36
CA GLU A 294 4.38 6.98 5.21
C GLU A 294 5.13 8.10 4.51
N ALA A 295 6.32 8.43 5.02
CA ALA A 295 7.18 9.42 4.40
C ALA A 295 8.64 8.98 4.48
N ASP A 296 9.34 9.15 3.37
CA ASP A 296 10.79 9.09 3.29
C ASP A 296 11.23 10.30 2.48
N ILE A 297 11.69 11.33 3.19
CA ILE A 297 12.16 12.59 2.64
C ILE A 297 13.58 12.77 3.14
N ARG A 298 14.49 13.20 2.26
CA ARG A 298 15.84 13.58 2.67
C ARG A 298 15.81 15.08 2.95
N GLU A 299 16.20 15.47 4.17
CA GLU A 299 16.51 16.86 4.52
C GLU A 299 17.64 17.42 3.64
#